data_AF-A0A1H6FDG1-F1
#
_entry.id   AF-A0A1H6FDG1-F1
#
_cell.length_a   1.000
_cell.length_b   1.000
_cell.length_c   1.000
_cell.angle_alpha   90.00
_cell.angle_beta   90.00
_cell.angle_gamma   90.00
#
_symmetry.space_group_name_H-M   'P 1'
#
loop_
_entity.id
_entity.type
_entity.pdbx_description
1 polymer ?
#
loop_
_entity_poly.entity_id
_entity_poly.type
_entity_poly.pdbx_seq_one_letter_code
_entity_poly.pdbx_strand_id
1 'polypeptide(L)'
;MCWYFKKCREHPDDILFIDASAHFEKAKNQNRLREQDIDQIINTYQQRSEKDKYSRRAPLSEIRENDYNLNIPRYVDTFEEEEPVDIDAVVQELKQIDADMLGIDAEIAGYCKELGINYE
;
A
#
# COMPACT_ATOMS: atom_id res chain seq x y z
N MET A 1 -9.35 5.63 12.28
CA MET A 1 -9.53 4.41 13.10
C MET A 1 -10.77 4.59 13.96
N CYS A 2 -11.67 3.60 13.99
CA CYS A 2 -12.91 3.65 14.77
C CYS A 2 -13.01 2.39 15.63
N TRP A 3 -13.43 2.54 16.89
CA TRP A 3 -13.57 1.44 17.84
C TRP A 3 -15.03 1.24 18.20
N TYR A 4 -15.47 -0.02 18.21
CA TYR A 4 -16.82 -0.39 18.57
C TYR A 4 -16.82 -1.41 19.70
N PHE A 5 -17.50 -1.08 20.81
CA PHE A 5 -17.56 -1.90 22.02
C PHE A 5 -19.00 -2.30 22.33
N LYS A 6 -19.21 -3.58 22.65
CA LYS A 6 -20.49 -4.13 23.17
C LYS A 6 -20.31 -4.50 24.63
N LYS A 7 -21.28 -4.12 25.49
CA LYS A 7 -21.28 -4.49 26.92
C LYS A 7 -21.52 -6.00 27.16
N CYS A 8 -22.41 -6.62 26.38
CA CYS A 8 -22.66 -8.05 26.40
C CYS A 8 -22.09 -8.68 25.12
N ARG A 9 -20.82 -9.09 25.18
CA ARG A 9 -20.12 -9.67 24.03
C ARG A 9 -20.47 -11.14 23.93
N GLU A 10 -20.95 -11.57 22.77
CA GLU A 10 -21.12 -12.99 22.43
C GLU A 10 -19.76 -13.69 22.28
N HIS A 11 -18.74 -12.94 21.85
CA HIS A 11 -17.35 -13.39 21.73
C HIS A 11 -16.45 -12.47 22.59
N PRO A 12 -16.18 -12.85 23.85
CA PRO A 12 -15.35 -12.05 24.75
C PRO A 12 -13.85 -12.22 24.49
N ASP A 13 -13.44 -13.33 23.88
CA ASP A 13 -12.04 -13.78 23.84
C ASP A 13 -11.25 -13.33 22.61
N ASP A 14 -11.86 -12.60 21.68
CA ASP A 14 -11.22 -12.12 20.45
C ASP A 14 -11.59 -10.67 20.10
N ILE A 15 -10.80 -10.03 19.26
CA ILE A 15 -11.09 -8.73 18.65
C ILE A 15 -11.07 -8.89 17.13
N LEU A 16 -12.13 -8.41 16.48
CA LEU A 16 -12.20 -8.36 15.02
C LEU A 16 -11.56 -7.06 14.53
N PHE A 17 -10.47 -7.19 13.78
CA PHE A 17 -9.84 -6.10 13.04
C PHE A 17 -10.37 -6.10 11.62
N ILE A 18 -10.73 -4.92 11.12
CA ILE A 18 -11.15 -4.70 9.73
C ILE A 18 -10.35 -3.52 9.20
N ASP A 19 -9.56 -3.75 8.15
CA ASP A 19 -8.88 -2.68 7.43
C ASP A 19 -9.71 -2.23 6.22
N ALA A 20 -10.31 -1.05 6.32
CA ALA A 20 -10.99 -0.39 5.22
C ALA A 20 -10.16 0.73 4.59
N SER A 21 -8.85 0.77 4.86
CA SER A 21 -7.96 1.83 4.38
C SER A 21 -7.86 1.93 2.85
N ALA A 22 -8.10 0.85 2.11
CA ALA A 22 -8.16 0.87 0.63
C ALA A 22 -9.59 1.02 0.08
N HIS A 23 -10.61 0.95 0.94
CA HIS A 23 -12.03 0.87 0.54
C HIS A 23 -12.73 2.22 0.68
N PHE A 24 -12.31 3.19 -0.13
CA PHE A 24 -12.96 4.48 -0.23
C PHE A 24 -12.74 5.12 -1.61
N GLU A 25 -13.55 6.11 -1.95
CA GLU A 25 -13.33 6.99 -3.08
C GLU A 25 -12.49 8.20 -2.63
N LYS A 26 -11.29 8.35 -3.20
CA LYS A 26 -10.40 9.47 -2.89
C LYS A 26 -11.01 10.76 -3.43
N ALA A 27 -11.31 11.71 -2.55
CA ALA A 27 -11.76 13.04 -2.93
C ALA A 27 -10.78 14.11 -2.43
N LYS A 28 -10.98 15.36 -2.87
CA LYS A 28 -9.98 16.43 -2.73
C LYS A 28 -9.64 16.78 -1.26
N ASN A 29 -10.66 16.86 -0.41
CA ASN A 29 -10.49 17.29 1.00
C ASN A 29 -10.80 16.19 2.01
N GLN A 30 -11.67 15.25 1.66
CA GLN A 30 -12.08 14.12 2.50
C GLN A 30 -12.34 12.92 1.61
N ASN A 31 -12.00 11.73 2.11
CA ASN A 31 -12.35 10.49 1.44
C ASN A 31 -13.86 10.25 1.56
N ARG A 32 -14.47 9.77 0.49
CA ARG A 32 -15.89 9.41 0.45
C ARG A 32 -16.03 7.90 0.57
N LEU A 33 -16.76 7.44 1.57
CA LEU A 33 -17.19 6.04 1.65
C LEU A 33 -18.33 5.81 0.65
N ARG A 34 -18.15 4.88 -0.29
CA ARG A 34 -19.21 4.47 -1.22
C ARG A 34 -20.14 3.49 -0.52
N GLU A 35 -21.37 3.36 -1.01
CA GLU A 35 -22.34 2.40 -0.46
C GLU A 35 -21.79 0.98 -0.44
N GLN A 36 -21.13 0.54 -1.52
CA GLN A 36 -20.47 -0.77 -1.59
C GLN A 36 -19.40 -0.99 -0.50
N ASP A 37 -18.64 0.05 -0.15
CA ASP A 37 -17.58 -0.05 0.87
C ASP A 37 -18.22 -0.17 2.26
N ILE A 38 -19.28 0.59 2.50
CA ILE A 38 -20.07 0.53 3.74
C ILE A 38 -20.70 -0.85 3.89
N ASP A 39 -21.34 -1.37 2.85
CA ASP A 39 -21.97 -2.69 2.86
C ASP A 39 -20.92 -3.78 3.12
N GLN A 40 -19.74 -3.68 2.52
CA GLN A 40 -18.65 -4.62 2.77
C GLN A 40 -18.21 -4.61 4.24
N ILE A 41 -18.04 -3.42 4.83
CA ILE A 41 -17.66 -3.27 6.25
C ILE A 41 -18.75 -3.84 7.16
N ILE A 42 -20.01 -3.50 6.91
CA ILE A 42 -21.16 -3.95 7.71
C ILE A 42 -21.30 -5.46 7.63
N ASN A 43 -21.27 -6.04 6.42
CA ASN A 43 -21.38 -7.49 6.23
C ASN A 43 -20.25 -8.23 6.94
N THR A 44 -19.01 -7.74 6.82
CA THR A 44 -17.84 -8.34 7.49
C THR A 44 -17.95 -8.25 9.00
N TYR A 45 -18.42 -7.13 9.54
CA TYR A 45 -18.67 -6.95 10.98
C TYR A 45 -19.78 -7.86 11.50
N GLN A 46 -20.91 -7.98 10.79
CA GLN A 46 -22.04 -8.82 11.18
C GLN A 46 -21.69 -10.31 11.15
N GLN A 47 -21.00 -10.75 10.10
CA GLN A 47 -20.61 -12.15 9.93
C GLN A 47 -19.34 -12.51 10.73
N ARG A 48 -18.60 -11.51 11.21
CA ARG A 48 -17.25 -11.66 11.77
C ARG A 48 -16.33 -12.50 10.89
N SER A 49 -16.47 -12.36 9.57
CA SER A 49 -15.70 -13.13 8.59
C SER A 49 -14.24 -12.65 8.56
N GLU A 50 -13.31 -13.59 8.50
CA GLU A 50 -11.92 -13.30 8.19
C GLU A 50 -11.73 -13.30 6.68
N LYS A 51 -11.01 -12.30 6.17
CA LYS A 51 -10.71 -12.14 4.75
C LYS A 51 -9.26 -11.71 4.64
N ASP A 52 -8.55 -12.36 3.72
CA ASP A 52 -7.14 -12.04 3.48
C ASP A 52 -6.96 -10.55 3.18
N LYS A 53 -5.93 -9.96 3.80
CA LYS A 53 -5.57 -8.53 3.74
C LYS A 53 -6.66 -7.52 4.14
N TYR A 54 -7.82 -7.96 4.63
CA TYR A 54 -8.95 -7.09 4.93
C TYR A 54 -9.48 -7.25 6.36
N SER A 55 -9.65 -8.47 6.86
CA SER A 55 -10.17 -8.68 8.21
C SER A 55 -9.59 -9.90 8.89
N ARG A 56 -9.29 -9.77 10.18
CA ARG A 56 -8.76 -10.85 11.01
C ARG A 56 -9.35 -10.80 12.41
N ARG A 57 -9.59 -11.96 13.00
CA ARG A 57 -9.98 -12.13 14.40
C ARG A 57 -8.74 -12.50 15.20
N ALA A 58 -8.21 -11.54 15.96
CA ALA A 58 -7.09 -11.82 16.85
C ALA A 58 -7.62 -12.25 18.23
N PRO A 59 -7.19 -13.39 18.78
CA PRO A 59 -7.51 -13.77 20.15
C PRO A 59 -6.83 -12.84 21.15
N LEU A 60 -7.39 -12.71 22.35
CA LEU A 60 -6.81 -11.88 23.42
C LEU A 60 -5.39 -12.31 23.82
N SER A 61 -5.03 -13.59 23.64
CA SER A 61 -3.66 -14.08 23.86
C SER A 61 -2.66 -13.41 22.91
N GLU A 62 -2.96 -13.37 21.62
CA GLU A 62 -2.13 -12.71 20.60
C GLU A 62 -2.02 -11.21 20.88
N ILE A 63 -3.11 -10.59 21.32
CA ILE A 63 -3.11 -9.15 21.67
C ILE A 63 -2.23 -8.88 22.89
N ARG A 64 -2.26 -9.77 23.88
CA ARG A 64 -1.37 -9.67 25.05
C ARG A 64 0.10 -9.86 24.66
N GLU A 65 0.41 -10.79 23.77
CA GLU A 65 1.76 -11.00 23.24
C GLU A 65 2.27 -9.77 22.48
N ASN A 66 1.36 -9.04 21.83
CA ASN A 66 1.65 -7.77 21.16
C ASN A 66 1.59 -6.54 22.10
N ASP A 67 1.74 -6.72 23.42
CA ASP A 67 1.70 -5.64 24.44
C ASP A 67 0.43 -4.77 24.38
N TYR A 68 -0.71 -5.36 24.03
CA TYR A 68 -1.99 -4.67 23.80
C TYR A 68 -1.91 -3.57 22.72
N ASN A 69 -0.95 -3.66 21.81
CA ASN A 69 -0.87 -2.77 20.66
C ASN A 69 -1.95 -3.12 19.65
N LEU A 70 -2.95 -2.26 19.48
CA LEU A 70 -4.11 -2.50 18.63
C LEU A 70 -3.98 -1.89 17.22
N ASN A 71 -2.76 -1.62 16.75
CA ASN A 71 -2.53 -1.16 15.38
C ASN A 71 -2.95 -2.24 14.36
N ILE A 72 -3.81 -1.87 13.42
CA ILE A 72 -4.39 -2.78 12.42
C ILE A 72 -3.32 -3.56 11.62
N PRO A 73 -2.22 -2.94 11.14
CA PRO A 73 -1.18 -3.66 10.38
C PRO A 73 -0.46 -4.76 11.16
N ARG A 74 -0.62 -4.84 12.49
CA ARG A 74 -0.07 -5.96 13.27
C ARG A 74 -0.88 -7.23 13.16
N TYR A 75 -2.17 -7.10 12.84
CA TYR A 75 -3.10 -8.23 12.80
C TYR A 75 -3.54 -8.51 11.37
N VAL A 76 -3.89 -7.48 10.60
CA VAL A 76 -4.22 -7.63 9.19
C VAL A 76 -2.95 -7.39 8.40
N ASP A 77 -2.51 -8.42 7.66
CA ASP A 77 -1.38 -8.29 6.75
C ASP A 77 -1.85 -7.50 5.52
N THR A 78 -1.61 -6.19 5.54
CA THR A 78 -1.95 -5.29 4.44
C THR A 78 -0.82 -5.20 3.42
N PHE A 79 0.18 -6.08 3.48
CA PHE A 79 1.30 -6.04 2.56
C PHE A 79 0.80 -6.45 1.17
N GLU A 80 0.86 -5.52 0.23
CA GLU A 80 0.72 -5.84 -1.19
C GLU A 80 1.98 -6.60 -1.61
N GLU A 81 1.79 -7.76 -2.25
CA GLU A 81 2.91 -8.46 -2.87
C GLU A 81 3.31 -7.57 -4.06
N GLU A 82 4.40 -6.81 -3.92
CA GLU A 82 4.92 -6.00 -5.02
C GLU A 82 5.12 -6.91 -6.23
N GLU A 83 4.62 -6.50 -7.40
CA GLU A 83 4.78 -7.32 -8.60
C GLU A 83 6.27 -7.64 -8.80
N PRO A 84 6.60 -8.88 -9.19
CA PRO A 84 7.98 -9.27 -9.41
C PRO A 84 8.58 -8.32 -10.46
N VAL A 85 9.51 -7.47 -10.01
CA VAL A 85 10.21 -6.55 -10.91
C VAL A 85 10.96 -7.38 -11.94
N ASP A 86 10.65 -7.16 -13.22
CA ASP A 86 11.40 -7.77 -14.31
C ASP A 86 12.80 -7.14 -14.37
N ILE A 87 13.76 -7.84 -13.76
CA ILE A 87 15.15 -7.41 -13.67
C ILE A 87 15.75 -7.25 -15.07
N ASP A 88 15.34 -8.06 -16.05
CA ASP A 88 15.84 -7.97 -17.42
C ASP A 88 15.34 -6.70 -18.10
N ALA A 89 14.07 -6.31 -17.88
CA ALA A 89 13.51 -5.06 -18.37
C ALA A 89 14.23 -3.83 -17.78
N VAL A 90 14.51 -3.84 -16.47
CA VAL A 90 15.26 -2.75 -15.80
C VAL A 90 16.69 -2.65 -16.33
N VAL A 91 17.34 -3.78 -16.59
CA VAL A 91 18.70 -3.79 -17.18
C VAL A 91 18.69 -3.28 -18.62
N GLN A 92 17.64 -3.55 -19.41
CA GLN A 92 17.51 -2.97 -20.75
C GLN A 92 17.28 -1.47 -20.72
N GLU A 93 16.42 -0.97 -19.82
CA GLU A 93 16.23 0.47 -19.62
C GLU A 93 17.54 1.17 -19.24
N LEU A 94 18.32 0.60 -18.31
CA LEU A 94 19.63 1.15 -17.94
C LEU A 94 20.57 1.25 -19.15
N LYS A 95 20.65 0.19 -19.96
CA LYS A 95 21.48 0.20 -21.18
C LYS A 95 21.00 1.23 -22.21
N GLN A 96 19.68 1.42 -22.34
CA GLN A 96 19.12 2.40 -23.25
C GLN A 96 19.45 3.82 -22.79
N ILE A 97 19.32 4.09 -21.50
CA ILE A 97 19.68 5.39 -20.90
C ILE A 97 21.16 5.70 -21.11
N ASP A 98 22.06 4.72 -20.90
CA ASP A 98 23.50 4.90 -21.16
C ASP A 98 23.79 5.22 -22.63
N ALA A 99 23.10 4.56 -23.56
CA ALA A 99 23.25 4.80 -25.00
C ALA A 99 22.73 6.20 -25.39
N ASP A 100 21.59 6.60 -24.83
CA ASP A 100 20.99 7.92 -25.06
C ASP A 100 21.89 9.03 -24.49
N MET A 101 22.53 8.80 -23.33
CA MET A 101 23.50 9.72 -22.72
C MET A 101 24.68 9.98 -23.64
N LEU A 102 25.25 8.93 -24.25
CA LEU A 102 26.33 9.05 -25.23
C LEU A 102 25.91 9.83 -26.49
N GLY A 103 24.66 9.62 -26.94
CA GLY A 103 24.10 10.35 -28.07
C GLY A 103 23.95 11.84 -27.78
N ILE A 104 23.42 12.17 -26.60
CA ILE A 104 23.25 13.55 -26.12
C ILE A 104 24.61 14.23 -25.94
N ASP A 105 25.60 13.55 -25.36
CA ASP A 105 26.95 14.11 -25.19
C ASP A 105 27.61 14.42 -26.53
N ALA A 106 27.40 13.57 -27.55
CA ALA A 106 27.90 13.83 -28.90
C ALA A 106 27.19 15.03 -29.57
N GLU A 107 25.89 15.20 -29.32
CA GLU A 107 25.11 16.34 -29.80
C GLU A 107 25.54 17.65 -29.11
N ILE A 108 25.77 17.61 -27.79
CA ILE A 108 26.33 18.70 -27.00
C ILE A 108 27.72 19.08 -27.51
N ALA A 109 28.61 18.12 -27.75
CA ALA A 109 29.92 18.37 -28.32
C ALA A 109 29.85 19.03 -29.72
N GLY A 110 28.86 18.63 -30.53
CA GLY A 110 28.56 19.27 -31.81
C GLY A 110 28.19 20.74 -31.67
N TYR A 111 27.22 21.05 -30.79
CA TYR A 111 26.80 22.43 -30.52
C TYR A 111 27.93 23.27 -29.89
N CYS A 112 28.72 22.72 -28.96
CA CYS A 112 29.87 23.40 -28.37
C CYS A 112 30.94 23.75 -29.42
N LYS A 113 31.18 22.86 -30.39
CA LYS A 113 32.12 23.10 -31.50
C LYS A 113 31.64 24.21 -32.44
N GLU A 114 30.34 24.29 -32.72
CA GLU A 114 29.76 25.36 -33.54
C GLU A 114 29.81 26.72 -32.83
N LEU A 115 29.69 26.75 -31.50
CA LEU A 115 29.74 27.97 -30.69
C LEU A 115 31.16 28.39 -30.30
N GLY A 116 32.19 27.62 -30.67
CA GLY A 116 33.60 27.93 -30.39
C GLY A 116 33.98 27.80 -28.92
N ILE A 117 33.26 26.99 -28.15
CA ILE A 117 33.50 26.74 -26.73
C ILE A 117 34.25 25.41 -26.61
N ASN A 118 35.45 25.42 -26.02
CA ASN A 118 36.17 24.17 -25.71
C ASN A 118 35.47 23.45 -24.55
N TYR A 119 34.89 22.30 -24.86
CA TYR A 119 34.37 21.32 -23.91
C TYR A 119 35.46 20.24 -23.76
N GLU A 120 36.08 20.14 -22.59
CA GLU A 120 37.02 19.04 -22.23
C GLU A 120 36.26 17.79 -21.81
#